data_AF-A0A2V8YRE4-F1
#
_entry.id   AF-A0A2V8YRE4-F1
#
_cell.length_a   1.000
_cell.length_b   1.000
_cell.length_c   1.000
_cell.angle_alpha   90.00
_cell.angle_beta   90.00
_cell.angle_gamma   90.00
#
_symmetry.space_group_name_H-M   'P 1'
#
loop_
_entity.id
_entity.type
_entity.pdbx_description
1 polymer ?
#
loop_
_entity_poly.entity_id
_entity_poly.type
_entity_poly.pdbx_seq_one_letter_code
_entity_poly.pdbx_strand_id
1 'polypeptide(L)'
;MSETPATRKAAIWVIVVFLLGVAGGAMLGYGYAHHSVAAASRPLPEPERRAKRVAELTGKLSLTSDQAKQLDAILLQWHGEMKAIHDQSDAQIEQLRQKGRDQIRAILTTEQKPKFEEFLQKLDEERKRNAPK
;
A
#
# COMPACT_ATOMS: atom_id res chain seq x y z
N MET A 1 49.40 -23.72 24.32
CA MET A 1 49.12 -24.49 23.09
C MET A 1 47.65 -24.32 22.73
N SER A 2 47.35 -23.51 21.71
CA SER A 2 46.07 -23.53 20.98
C SER A 2 46.18 -22.65 19.74
N GLU A 3 47.04 -23.04 18.79
CA GLU A 3 47.03 -22.44 17.46
C GLU A 3 45.73 -22.86 16.74
N THR A 4 44.88 -21.89 16.43
CA THR A 4 43.70 -22.14 15.60
C THR A 4 44.15 -22.19 14.14
N PRO A 5 43.95 -23.30 13.40
CA PRO A 5 44.52 -23.44 12.06
C PRO A 5 43.91 -22.40 11.12
N ALA A 6 44.75 -21.80 10.28
CA ALA A 6 44.41 -20.70 9.36
C ALA A 6 43.15 -20.96 8.50
N THR A 7 42.80 -22.22 8.29
CA THR A 7 41.58 -22.70 7.62
C THR A 7 40.28 -22.23 8.30
N ARG A 8 40.24 -22.15 9.64
CA ARG A 8 39.04 -21.68 10.36
C ARG A 8 38.80 -20.18 10.15
N LYS A 9 39.87 -19.39 10.09
CA LYS A 9 39.79 -17.95 9.81
C LYS A 9 39.37 -17.69 8.36
N ALA A 10 39.88 -18.47 7.40
CA ALA A 10 39.48 -18.39 6.00
C ALA A 10 37.99 -18.75 5.81
N ALA A 11 37.50 -19.80 6.46
CA ALA A 11 36.09 -20.19 6.41
C ALA A 11 35.16 -19.08 6.93
N ILE A 12 35.55 -18.40 8.02
CA ILE A 12 34.79 -17.26 8.56
C ILE A 12 34.69 -16.12 7.54
N TRP A 13 35.80 -15.78 6.86
CA TRP A 13 35.79 -14.74 5.84
C TRP A 13 34.91 -15.07 4.63
N VAL A 14 34.90 -16.32 4.19
CA VAL A 14 34.00 -16.76 3.09
C VAL A 14 32.53 -16.60 3.50
N ILE A 15 32.17 -16.98 4.72
CA ILE A 15 30.81 -16.81 5.24
C ILE A 15 30.43 -15.32 5.31
N VAL A 16 31.33 -14.47 5.77
CA VAL A 16 31.09 -13.01 5.86
C VAL A 16 30.86 -12.41 4.48
N VAL A 17 31.69 -12.75 3.49
CA VAL A 17 31.53 -12.27 2.10
C VAL A 17 30.23 -12.79 1.49
N PHE A 18 29.86 -14.05 1.75
CA PHE A 18 28.60 -14.61 1.29
C PHE A 18 27.40 -13.90 1.90
N LEU A 19 27.41 -13.65 3.21
CA LEU A 19 26.33 -12.92 3.90
C LEU A 19 26.22 -11.47 3.41
N LEU A 20 27.34 -10.80 3.13
CA LEU A 20 27.35 -9.46 2.53
C LEU A 20 26.80 -9.48 1.10
N GLY A 21 27.13 -10.50 0.31
CA GLY A 21 26.57 -10.70 -1.02
C GLY A 21 25.05 -10.94 -1.00
N VAL A 22 24.56 -11.76 -0.08
CA VAL A 22 23.12 -12.01 0.10
C VAL A 22 22.39 -10.76 0.56
N ALA A 23 22.94 -10.02 1.55
CA ALA A 23 22.35 -8.78 2.03
C ALA A 23 22.32 -7.71 0.93
N GLY A 24 23.41 -7.54 0.19
CA GLY A 24 23.49 -6.61 -0.94
C GLY A 24 22.54 -6.99 -2.08
N GLY A 25 22.49 -8.27 -2.44
CA GLY A 25 21.57 -8.79 -3.46
C GLY A 25 20.10 -8.64 -3.06
N ALA A 26 19.76 -8.91 -1.80
CA ALA A 26 18.41 -8.73 -1.26
C ALA A 26 17.99 -7.25 -1.25
N MET A 27 18.88 -6.34 -0.85
CA MET A 27 18.60 -4.90 -0.81
C MET A 27 18.37 -4.32 -2.20
N LEU A 28 19.21 -4.69 -3.18
CA LEU A 28 19.06 -4.26 -4.57
C LEU A 28 17.82 -4.89 -5.24
N GLY A 29 17.60 -6.18 -5.02
CA GLY A 29 16.45 -6.90 -5.56
C GLY A 29 15.12 -6.38 -5.01
N TYR A 30 15.05 -6.10 -3.71
CA TYR A 30 13.88 -5.49 -3.08
C TYR A 30 13.60 -4.09 -3.63
N GLY A 31 14.63 -3.24 -3.75
CA GLY A 31 14.49 -1.90 -4.32
C GLY A 31 14.00 -1.92 -5.77
N TYR A 32 14.55 -2.79 -6.61
CA TYR A 32 14.15 -2.90 -8.02
C TYR A 32 12.73 -3.47 -8.18
N ALA A 33 12.37 -4.49 -7.40
CA ALA A 33 11.02 -5.06 -7.40
C ALA A 33 9.98 -4.03 -6.91
N HIS A 34 10.28 -3.29 -5.84
CA HIS A 34 9.35 -2.30 -5.32
C HIS A 34 9.17 -1.10 -6.28
N HIS A 35 10.23 -0.67 -6.96
CA HIS A 35 10.16 0.47 -7.87
C HIS A 35 9.50 0.13 -9.21
N SER A 36 9.70 -1.09 -9.71
CA SER A 36 9.06 -1.58 -10.95
C SER A 36 7.57 -1.89 -10.77
N VAL A 37 7.18 -2.46 -9.63
CA VAL A 37 5.76 -2.70 -9.30
C VAL A 37 5.03 -1.38 -9.02
N ALA A 38 5.67 -0.41 -8.36
CA ALA A 38 5.08 0.91 -8.10
C ALA A 38 4.93 1.78 -9.37
N ALA A 39 5.83 1.67 -10.34
CA ALA A 39 5.73 2.39 -11.61
C ALA A 39 4.66 1.79 -12.54
N ALA A 40 4.42 0.47 -12.46
CA ALA A 40 3.40 -0.23 -13.25
C ALA A 40 1.96 -0.05 -12.73
N SER A 41 1.78 0.59 -11.57
CA SER A 41 0.51 0.67 -10.84
C SER A 41 0.00 2.10 -10.65
N ARG A 42 0.23 3.00 -11.62
CA ARG A 42 -0.59 4.21 -11.70
C ARG A 42 -2.04 3.78 -12.00
N PRO A 43 -3.00 4.04 -11.09
CA PRO A 43 -4.38 3.70 -11.36
C PRO A 43 -4.84 4.53 -12.56
N LEU A 44 -5.23 3.84 -13.63
CA LEU A 44 -5.87 4.47 -14.79
C LEU A 44 -7.08 5.32 -14.31
N PRO A 45 -7.35 6.47 -14.95
CA PRO A 45 -8.58 7.23 -14.71
C PRO A 45 -9.82 6.35 -14.82
N GLU A 46 -10.85 6.62 -14.02
CA GLU A 46 -12.04 5.77 -13.98
C GLU A 46 -12.70 5.55 -15.37
N PRO A 47 -12.87 6.57 -16.22
CA PRO A 47 -13.45 6.38 -17.55
C PRO A 47 -12.64 5.40 -18.42
N GLU A 48 -11.31 5.48 -18.35
CA GLU A 48 -10.41 4.60 -19.10
C GLU A 48 -10.44 3.16 -18.57
N ARG A 49 -10.48 2.99 -17.24
CA ARG A 49 -10.64 1.67 -16.61
C ARG A 49 -11.98 1.03 -16.99
N ARG A 50 -13.06 1.82 -17.02
CA ARG A 50 -14.38 1.33 -17.39
C ARG A 50 -14.41 0.92 -18.85
N ALA A 51 -13.94 1.78 -19.76
CA ALA A 51 -13.85 1.48 -21.19
C ALA A 51 -13.03 0.21 -21.45
N LYS A 52 -11.88 0.04 -20.78
CA LYS A 52 -11.07 -1.18 -20.86
C LYS A 52 -11.84 -2.43 -20.41
N ARG A 53 -12.56 -2.36 -19.28
CA ARG A 53 -13.39 -3.47 -18.78
C ARG A 53 -14.53 -3.82 -19.75
N VAL A 54 -15.19 -2.81 -20.31
CA VAL A 54 -16.24 -3.03 -21.33
C VAL A 54 -15.64 -3.73 -22.55
N ALA A 55 -14.52 -3.25 -23.08
CA ALA A 55 -13.86 -3.86 -24.24
C ALA A 55 -13.43 -5.32 -23.96
N GLU A 56 -12.86 -5.58 -22.78
CA GLU A 56 -12.43 -6.91 -22.36
C GLU A 56 -13.62 -7.88 -22.26
N LEU A 57 -14.70 -7.48 -21.59
CA LEU A 57 -15.90 -8.33 -21.45
C LEU A 57 -16.65 -8.49 -22.77
N THR A 58 -16.68 -7.46 -23.62
CA THR A 58 -17.25 -7.53 -24.97
C THR A 58 -16.53 -8.58 -25.80
N GLY A 59 -15.20 -8.59 -25.78
CA GLY A 59 -14.41 -9.60 -26.50
C GLY A 59 -14.56 -11.00 -25.92
N LYS A 60 -14.51 -11.15 -24.59
CA LYS A 60 -14.60 -12.46 -23.91
C LYS A 60 -15.97 -13.12 -24.05
N LEU A 61 -17.04 -12.31 -24.01
CA LEU A 61 -18.43 -12.80 -24.03
C LEU A 61 -19.09 -12.63 -25.39
N SER A 62 -18.37 -12.08 -26.39
CA SER A 62 -18.90 -11.75 -27.72
C SER A 62 -20.18 -10.91 -27.64
N LEU A 63 -20.16 -9.86 -26.81
CA LEU A 63 -21.32 -9.01 -26.59
C LEU A 63 -21.70 -8.23 -27.86
N THR A 64 -23.00 -8.07 -28.12
CA THR A 64 -23.49 -7.15 -29.14
C THR A 64 -23.24 -5.69 -28.75
N SER A 65 -23.38 -4.76 -29.69
CA SER A 65 -23.22 -3.32 -29.41
C SER A 65 -24.19 -2.84 -28.32
N ASP A 66 -25.42 -3.34 -28.32
CA ASP A 66 -26.42 -2.95 -27.32
C ASP A 66 -26.11 -3.55 -25.94
N GLN A 67 -25.63 -4.79 -25.89
CA GLN A 67 -25.17 -5.41 -24.64
C GLN A 67 -23.94 -4.68 -24.07
N ALA A 68 -22.99 -4.27 -24.91
CA ALA A 68 -21.82 -3.51 -24.48
C ALA A 68 -22.19 -2.13 -23.93
N LYS A 69 -23.18 -1.44 -24.52
CA LYS A 69 -23.73 -0.18 -23.99
C LYS A 69 -24.41 -0.38 -22.63
N GLN A 70 -25.19 -1.45 -22.48
CA GLN A 70 -25.82 -1.79 -21.19
C GLN A 70 -24.77 -2.09 -20.12
N LEU A 71 -23.71 -2.82 -20.48
CA LEU A 71 -22.59 -3.10 -19.59
C LEU A 71 -21.88 -1.81 -19.13
N ASP A 72 -21.62 -0.86 -20.03
CA ASP A 72 -21.02 0.42 -19.66
C ASP A 72 -21.88 1.18 -18.65
N ALA A 73 -23.19 1.24 -18.87
CA ALA A 73 -24.13 1.88 -17.96
C ALA A 73 -24.16 1.21 -16.57
N ILE A 74 -24.16 -0.13 -16.52
CA ILE A 74 -24.09 -0.89 -15.27
C ILE A 74 -22.80 -0.58 -14.51
N LEU A 75 -21.66 -0.58 -15.20
CA LEU A 75 -20.36 -0.31 -14.58
C LEU A 75 -20.25 1.14 -14.08
N LEU A 76 -20.83 2.10 -14.80
CA LEU A 76 -20.88 3.50 -14.39
C LEU A 76 -21.74 3.68 -13.13
N GLN A 77 -22.94 3.09 -13.10
CA GLN A 77 -23.82 3.13 -11.94
C GLN A 77 -23.14 2.50 -10.72
N TRP A 78 -22.58 1.30 -10.88
CA TRP A 78 -21.91 0.60 -9.79
C TRP A 78 -20.71 1.38 -9.26
N HIS A 79 -19.94 2.06 -10.13
CA HIS A 79 -18.87 2.93 -9.68
C HIS A 79 -19.40 4.08 -8.81
N GLY A 80 -20.49 4.73 -9.21
CA GLY A 80 -21.13 5.79 -8.45
C GLY A 80 -21.62 5.34 -7.06
N GLU A 81 -22.29 4.18 -7.00
CA GLU A 81 -22.77 3.59 -5.74
C GLU A 81 -21.60 3.24 -4.82
N MET A 82 -20.56 2.60 -5.35
CA MET A 82 -19.37 2.26 -4.57
C MET A 82 -18.65 3.51 -4.06
N LYS A 83 -18.57 4.58 -4.86
CA LYS A 83 -18.02 5.86 -4.43
C LYS A 83 -18.83 6.46 -3.29
N ALA A 84 -20.16 6.46 -3.37
CA ALA A 84 -21.02 6.98 -2.31
C ALA A 84 -20.83 6.21 -0.99
N ILE A 85 -20.76 4.87 -1.05
CA ILE A 85 -20.48 4.02 0.11
C ILE A 85 -19.12 4.33 0.71
N HIS A 86 -18.09 4.50 -0.13
CA HIS A 86 -16.74 4.83 0.32
C HIS A 86 -16.70 6.19 1.00
N ASP A 87 -17.25 7.23 0.38
CA ASP A 87 -17.27 8.60 0.92
C ASP A 87 -18.03 8.64 2.26
N GLN A 88 -19.14 7.92 2.39
CA GLN A 88 -19.87 7.79 3.65
C GLN A 88 -19.07 7.05 4.73
N SER A 89 -18.44 5.94 4.36
CA SER A 89 -17.65 5.11 5.29
C SER A 89 -16.42 5.87 5.79
N ASP A 90 -15.73 6.61 4.92
CA ASP A 90 -14.57 7.43 5.29
C ASP A 90 -14.92 8.44 6.37
N ALA A 91 -16.05 9.13 6.23
CA ALA A 91 -16.53 10.08 7.22
C ALA A 91 -16.80 9.41 8.57
N GLN A 92 -17.46 8.25 8.57
CA GLN A 92 -17.74 7.48 9.80
C GLN A 92 -16.47 6.96 10.47
N ILE A 93 -15.52 6.47 9.68
CA ILE A 93 -14.25 5.96 10.19
C ILE A 93 -13.44 7.11 10.79
N GLU A 94 -13.41 8.29 10.17
CA GLU A 94 -12.68 9.43 10.72
C GLU A 94 -13.31 9.92 12.04
N GLN A 95 -14.65 9.95 12.13
CA GLN A 95 -15.34 10.21 13.40
C GLN A 95 -14.95 9.21 14.48
N LEU A 96 -14.92 7.91 14.16
CA LEU A 96 -14.52 6.86 15.10
C LEU A 96 -13.05 7.03 15.54
N ARG A 97 -12.15 7.41 14.63
CA ARG A 97 -10.75 7.69 14.96
C ARG A 97 -10.63 8.87 15.92
N GLN A 98 -11.32 9.97 15.67
CA GLN A 98 -11.28 11.14 16.56
C GLN A 98 -11.81 10.78 17.95
N LYS A 99 -12.94 10.07 18.02
CA LYS A 99 -13.47 9.56 19.29
C LYS A 99 -12.45 8.71 20.05
N GLY A 100 -11.77 7.79 19.38
CA GLY A 100 -10.72 6.97 20.00
C GLY A 100 -9.53 7.80 20.50
N ARG A 101 -9.10 8.81 19.71
CA ARG A 101 -8.04 9.75 20.12
C ARG A 101 -8.43 10.52 21.38
N ASP A 102 -9.67 10.99 21.47
CA ASP A 102 -10.16 11.73 22.65
C ASP A 102 -10.25 10.84 23.90
N GLN A 103 -10.70 9.59 23.73
CA GLN A 103 -10.70 8.61 24.82
C GLN A 103 -9.29 8.34 25.34
N ILE A 104 -8.30 8.23 24.44
CA ILE A 104 -6.90 8.07 24.84
C ILE A 104 -6.41 9.35 25.55
N ARG A 105 -6.67 10.54 25.01
CA ARG A 105 -6.29 11.82 25.66
C ARG A 105 -6.84 11.95 27.08
N ALA A 106 -8.02 11.42 27.34
CA ALA A 106 -8.68 11.50 28.65
C ALA A 106 -7.96 10.69 29.74
N ILE A 107 -7.27 9.60 29.38
CA ILE A 107 -6.54 8.75 30.34
C ILE A 107 -5.07 9.13 30.51
N LEU A 108 -4.56 10.07 29.70
CA LEU A 108 -3.16 10.49 29.74
C LEU A 108 -2.92 11.63 30.73
N THR A 109 -1.77 11.59 31.40
CA THR A 109 -1.32 12.70 32.25
C THR A 109 -0.92 13.91 31.40
N THR A 110 -0.88 15.10 32.01
CA THR A 110 -0.47 16.34 31.33
C THR A 110 0.92 16.22 30.69
N GLU A 111 1.84 15.49 31.33
CA GLU A 111 3.20 15.26 30.82
C GLU A 111 3.25 14.27 29.64
N GLN A 112 2.29 13.36 29.54
CA GLN A 112 2.22 12.36 28.46
C GLN A 112 1.56 12.89 27.19
N LYS A 113 0.64 13.85 27.31
CA LYS A 113 -0.12 14.43 26.19
C LYS A 113 0.75 14.94 25.03
N PRO A 114 1.85 15.69 25.25
CA PRO A 114 2.71 16.15 24.16
C PRO A 114 3.28 15.01 23.31
N LYS A 115 3.70 13.90 23.95
CA LYS A 115 4.25 12.72 23.26
C LYS A 115 3.18 12.01 22.43
N PHE A 116 1.93 11.99 22.90
CA PHE A 116 0.81 11.43 22.16
C PHE A 116 0.45 12.28 20.93
N GLU A 117 0.45 13.61 21.05
CA GLU A 117 0.19 14.48 19.90
C GLU A 117 1.28 14.36 18.82
N GLU A 118 2.56 14.24 19.21
CA GLU A 118 3.65 13.96 18.26
C GLU A 118 3.44 12.62 17.53
N PHE A 119 3.00 11.59 18.27
CA PHE A 119 2.65 10.29 17.69
C PHE A 119 1.51 10.39 16.67
N LEU A 120 0.43 11.13 17.00
CA LEU A 120 -0.69 11.34 16.09
C LEU A 120 -0.28 12.10 14.82
N GLN A 121 0.60 13.11 14.94
CA GLN A 121 1.11 13.85 13.80
C GLN A 121 1.86 12.94 12.82
N LYS A 122 2.75 12.06 13.31
CA LYS A 122 3.47 11.10 12.46
C LYS A 122 2.51 10.15 11.73
N LEU A 123 1.50 9.63 12.42
CA LEU A 123 0.47 8.79 11.80
C LEU A 123 -0.32 9.54 10.72
N ASP A 124 -0.65 10.80 10.95
CA ASP A 124 -1.40 11.62 9.99
C ASP A 124 -0.56 11.96 8.75
N GLU A 125 0.74 12.19 8.92
CA GLU A 125 1.69 12.36 7.82
C GLU A 125 1.90 11.09 6.99
N GLU A 126 2.00 9.93 7.64
CA GLU A 126 2.07 8.63 6.95
C GLU A 126 0.79 8.36 6.16
N ARG A 127 -0.38 8.66 6.74
CA ARG A 127 -1.66 8.54 6.02
C ARG A 127 -1.71 9.45 4.80
N LYS A 128 -1.30 10.72 4.93
CA LYS A 128 -1.26 11.67 3.80
C LYS A 128 -0.30 11.22 2.70
N ARG A 129 0.83 10.59 3.06
CA ARG A 129 1.79 10.04 2.10
C ARG A 129 1.25 8.82 1.35
N ASN A 130 0.47 7.98 2.03
CA ASN A 130 -0.08 6.74 1.47
C ASN A 130 -1.48 6.90 0.85
N ALA A 131 -2.11 8.06 1.01
CA ALA A 131 -3.38 8.35 0.36
C ALA A 131 -3.18 8.34 -1.17
N PRO A 132 -4.04 7.64 -1.93
CA PRO A 132 -3.98 7.67 -3.38
C PRO A 132 -4.18 9.13 -3.84
N LYS A 133 -3.23 9.63 -4.65
CA LYS A 133 -3.29 10.96 -5.29
C LYS A 133 -4.41 11.02 -6.33
#